data_AF-A0A6A4CI78-F1
#
_entry.id   AF-A0A6A4CI78-F1
#
_cell.length_a   1.000
_cell.length_b   1.000
_cell.length_c   1.000
_cell.angle_alpha   90.00
_cell.angle_beta   90.00
_cell.angle_gamma   90.00
#
_symmetry.space_group_name_H-M   'P 1'
#
loop_
_entity.id
_entity.type
_entity.pdbx_description
1 polymer ?
#
loop_
_entity_poly.entity_id
_entity_poly.type
_entity_poly.pdbx_seq_one_letter_code
_entity_poly.pdbx_strand_id
1 'polypeptide(L)'
;MALRSTALLQLCLLVLVAIESISAWSGTVTFYNNPGHDSSGGKYTYDIDQSQECVNLSCYNDRASSVKWSDIVKWGAFDGQSRIAFYTGKDCTGTVRDWAIKQPKGYPLNFSLDGIDNAISSFMIWQYDKKAVSTTLPCPWDFHCCLG
;
A
#
# COMPACT_ATOMS: atom_id res chain seq x y z
N MET A 1 -56.62 -21.16 -19.66
CA MET A 1 -55.85 -20.91 -18.42
C MET A 1 -54.41 -21.38 -18.65
N ALA A 2 -53.62 -20.58 -19.35
CA ALA A 2 -52.21 -20.89 -19.64
C ALA A 2 -51.46 -19.57 -19.78
N LEU A 3 -51.28 -18.88 -18.64
CA LEU A 3 -50.56 -17.62 -18.60
C LEU A 3 -49.91 -17.43 -17.22
N ARG A 4 -49.08 -18.39 -16.78
CA ARG A 4 -48.34 -18.25 -15.51
C ARG A 4 -46.93 -18.87 -15.45
N SER A 5 -46.36 -19.40 -16.53
CA SER A 5 -45.09 -20.16 -16.44
C SER A 5 -43.89 -19.61 -17.21
N THR A 6 -43.98 -18.47 -17.90
CA THR A 6 -42.83 -17.91 -18.64
C THR A 6 -42.14 -16.75 -17.91
N ALA A 7 -42.82 -16.05 -16.99
CA ALA A 7 -42.25 -14.89 -16.29
C ALA A 7 -41.17 -15.26 -15.25
N LEU A 8 -41.15 -16.49 -14.74
CA LEU A 8 -40.22 -16.91 -13.69
C LEU A 8 -38.83 -17.32 -14.24
N LEU A 9 -38.75 -17.75 -15.49
CA LEU A 9 -37.49 -18.16 -16.13
C LEU A 9 -36.65 -16.97 -16.63
N GLN A 10 -37.29 -15.83 -16.97
CA GLN A 10 -36.59 -14.61 -17.36
C GLN A 10 -36.06 -13.79 -16.17
N LEU A 11 -36.59 -14.00 -14.96
CA LEU A 11 -36.10 -13.31 -13.77
C LEU A 11 -34.82 -13.94 -13.19
N CYS A 12 -34.58 -15.24 -13.42
CA CYS A 12 -33.35 -15.92 -12.97
C CYS A 12 -32.10 -15.56 -13.79
N LEU A 13 -32.24 -15.06 -15.02
CA LEU A 13 -31.09 -14.70 -15.86
C LEU A 13 -30.48 -13.32 -15.53
N LEU A 14 -31.16 -12.49 -14.73
CA LEU A 14 -30.71 -11.13 -14.41
C LEU A 14 -29.81 -11.03 -13.17
N VAL A 15 -29.55 -12.15 -12.47
CA VAL A 15 -28.87 -12.13 -11.16
C VAL A 15 -27.36 -12.43 -11.24
N LEU A 16 -26.80 -12.86 -12.36
CA LEU A 16 -25.57 -13.66 -12.30
C LEU A 16 -24.24 -13.02 -12.65
N VAL A 17 -24.15 -11.76 -13.10
CA VAL A 17 -22.84 -11.26 -13.54
C VAL A 17 -22.65 -9.76 -13.25
N ALA A 18 -22.73 -9.37 -11.97
CA ALA A 18 -21.97 -8.21 -11.51
C ALA A 18 -20.52 -8.68 -11.35
N ILE A 19 -19.77 -8.74 -12.46
CA ILE A 19 -18.32 -8.82 -12.37
C ILE A 19 -17.92 -7.47 -11.80
N GLU A 20 -17.62 -7.41 -10.51
CA GLU A 20 -16.81 -6.31 -10.00
C GLU A 20 -15.51 -6.39 -10.79
N SER A 21 -15.37 -5.49 -11.76
CA SER A 21 -14.14 -5.33 -12.51
C SER A 21 -13.05 -5.03 -11.49
N ILE A 22 -12.19 -6.01 -11.22
CA ILE A 22 -10.96 -5.77 -10.48
C ILE A 22 -10.13 -4.87 -11.38
N SER A 23 -10.21 -3.57 -11.16
CA SER A 23 -9.36 -2.62 -11.86
C SER A 23 -7.93 -2.91 -11.42
N ALA A 24 -7.14 -3.48 -12.34
CA ALA A 24 -5.70 -3.53 -12.19
C ALA A 24 -5.20 -2.11 -11.94
N TRP A 25 -4.34 -1.96 -10.95
CA TRP A 25 -3.74 -0.69 -10.58
C TRP A 25 -2.24 -0.91 -10.44
N SER A 26 -1.48 0.13 -10.72
CA SER A 26 -0.04 0.17 -10.49
C SER A 26 0.28 1.60 -10.09
N GLY A 27 1.11 1.73 -9.08
CA GLY A 27 1.47 3.01 -8.50
C GLY A 27 2.88 2.98 -7.94
N THR A 28 3.23 4.04 -7.23
CA THR A 28 4.57 4.22 -6.66
C THR A 28 4.49 4.64 -5.21
N VAL A 29 5.47 4.22 -4.42
CA VAL A 29 5.74 4.74 -3.08
C VAL A 29 7.17 5.28 -3.10
N THR A 30 7.31 6.58 -2.88
CA THR A 30 8.60 7.27 -2.86
C THR A 30 8.92 7.74 -1.45
N PHE A 31 10.02 7.23 -0.91
CA PHE A 31 10.60 7.60 0.36
C PHE A 31 11.72 8.62 0.16
N TYR A 32 11.89 9.50 1.13
CA TYR A 32 12.86 10.60 1.10
C TYR A 32 13.68 10.61 2.38
N ASN A 33 15.00 10.84 2.25
CA ASN A 33 15.91 10.96 3.39
C ASN A 33 15.65 12.23 4.21
N ASN A 34 15.05 13.25 3.58
CA ASN A 34 14.72 14.51 4.25
C ASN A 34 13.21 14.61 4.53
N PRO A 35 12.82 15.36 5.57
CA PRO A 35 11.45 15.83 5.73
C PRO A 35 10.97 16.69 4.55
N GLY A 36 9.67 16.87 4.43
CA GLY A 36 9.05 17.74 3.42
C GLY A 36 9.10 17.20 2.00
N HIS A 37 9.42 15.91 1.84
CA HIS A 37 9.59 15.25 0.54
C HIS A 37 10.68 15.88 -0.32
N ASP A 38 11.71 16.40 0.33
CA ASP A 38 12.91 16.95 -0.31
C ASP A 38 13.82 15.81 -0.78
N SER A 39 14.17 15.83 -2.07
CA SER A 39 15.04 14.82 -2.67
C SER A 39 16.54 15.16 -2.61
N SER A 40 16.92 16.31 -2.04
CA SER A 40 18.33 16.74 -1.99
C SER A 40 19.21 15.81 -1.15
N GLY A 41 18.64 15.11 -0.18
CA GLY A 41 19.33 14.13 0.66
C GLY A 41 19.28 12.70 0.14
N GLY A 42 18.68 12.45 -1.04
CA GLY A 42 18.45 11.10 -1.57
C GLY A 42 17.00 10.61 -1.39
N LYS A 43 16.57 9.71 -2.29
CA LYS A 43 15.22 9.14 -2.30
C LYS A 43 15.22 7.71 -2.83
N TYR A 44 14.18 6.96 -2.50
CA TYR A 44 13.95 5.61 -3.02
C TYR A 44 12.49 5.46 -3.45
N THR A 45 12.27 4.97 -4.67
CA THR A 45 10.93 4.73 -5.22
C THR A 45 10.75 3.24 -5.45
N TYR A 46 9.63 2.71 -4.97
CA TYR A 46 9.19 1.36 -5.24
C TYR A 46 7.92 1.39 -6.09
N ASP A 47 7.93 0.67 -7.21
CA ASP A 47 6.76 0.45 -8.05
C ASP A 47 5.95 -0.70 -7.46
N ILE A 48 4.64 -0.48 -7.25
CA ILE A 48 3.75 -1.42 -6.57
C ILE A 48 2.47 -1.64 -7.38
N ASP A 49 2.12 -2.90 -7.58
CA ASP A 49 0.92 -3.33 -8.30
C ASP A 49 0.09 -4.35 -7.51
N GLN A 50 0.53 -4.71 -6.29
CA GLN A 50 -0.15 -5.63 -5.39
C GLN A 50 -0.39 -5.01 -4.01
N SER A 51 -1.57 -5.25 -3.45
CA SER A 51 -1.88 -4.99 -2.04
C SER A 51 -1.59 -6.25 -1.21
N GLN A 52 -1.51 -6.10 0.11
CA GLN A 52 -1.11 -7.18 1.03
C GLN A 52 0.28 -7.79 0.76
N GLU A 53 1.10 -7.17 -0.08
CA GLU A 53 2.52 -7.51 -0.21
C GLU A 53 3.31 -6.74 0.85
N CYS A 54 4.10 -7.45 1.65
CA CYS A 54 5.07 -6.83 2.54
C CYS A 54 6.36 -6.54 1.79
N VAL A 55 6.70 -5.27 1.63
CA VAL A 55 7.89 -4.84 0.89
C VAL A 55 8.97 -4.40 1.86
N ASN A 56 10.08 -5.15 1.87
CA ASN A 56 11.25 -4.92 2.70
C ASN A 56 12.16 -3.85 2.07
N LEU A 57 12.40 -2.72 2.75
CA LEU A 57 13.14 -1.58 2.18
C LEU A 57 14.64 -1.85 1.99
N SER A 58 15.21 -2.79 2.73
CA SER A 58 16.51 -3.41 2.46
C SER A 58 17.64 -2.40 2.36
N CYS A 59 18.15 -2.12 1.17
CA CYS A 59 19.20 -1.13 0.94
C CYS A 59 18.78 0.26 1.47
N TYR A 60 17.48 0.55 1.46
CA TYR A 60 16.90 1.79 1.94
C TYR A 60 16.38 1.71 3.39
N ASN A 61 16.73 0.65 4.12
CA ASN A 61 16.34 0.44 5.51
C ASN A 61 16.78 1.61 6.41
N ASP A 62 15.88 2.05 7.30
CA ASP A 62 16.16 3.02 8.37
C ASP A 62 16.63 4.41 7.87
N ARG A 63 16.12 4.85 6.72
CA ARG A 63 16.51 6.15 6.09
C ARG A 63 15.36 7.12 5.86
N ALA A 64 14.12 6.65 5.87
CA ALA A 64 13.00 7.49 5.47
C ALA A 64 12.65 8.50 6.57
N SER A 65 12.61 9.78 6.20
CA SER A 65 12.07 10.88 7.02
C SER A 65 10.75 11.44 6.49
N SER A 66 10.43 11.20 5.22
CA SER A 66 9.09 11.47 4.67
C SER A 66 8.76 10.53 3.50
N VAL A 67 7.49 10.49 3.10
CA VAL A 67 7.01 9.59 2.03
C VAL A 67 5.90 10.22 1.19
N LYS A 68 5.84 9.90 -0.10
CA LYS A 68 4.70 10.15 -0.99
C LYS A 68 4.30 8.88 -1.72
N TRP A 69 3.05 8.79 -2.14
CA TRP A 69 2.60 7.72 -3.04
C TRP A 69 1.73 8.27 -4.17
N SER A 70 1.70 7.60 -5.31
CA SER A 70 0.85 7.93 -6.46
C SER A 70 0.21 6.68 -7.03
N ASP A 71 -1.02 6.82 -7.55
CA ASP A 71 -1.73 5.79 -8.34
C ASP A 71 -1.90 4.41 -7.67
N ILE A 72 -1.71 4.34 -6.35
CA ILE A 72 -1.96 3.13 -5.57
C ILE A 72 -3.46 2.92 -5.32
N VAL A 73 -3.87 1.67 -5.03
CA VAL A 73 -5.27 1.32 -4.81
C VAL A 73 -5.92 2.12 -3.69
N LYS A 74 -6.98 2.87 -4.03
CA LYS A 74 -7.66 3.79 -3.11
C LYS A 74 -8.95 3.24 -2.49
N TRP A 75 -9.33 2.03 -2.84
CA TRP A 75 -10.50 1.35 -2.30
C TRP A 75 -10.04 0.14 -1.50
N GLY A 76 -10.75 -0.22 -0.43
CA GLY A 76 -10.42 -1.38 0.37
C GLY A 76 -11.58 -1.77 1.28
N ALA A 77 -11.61 -3.04 1.69
CA ALA A 77 -12.55 -3.54 2.69
C ALA A 77 -12.10 -3.22 4.12
N PHE A 78 -10.81 -2.88 4.31
CA PHE A 78 -10.26 -2.47 5.60
C PHE A 78 -10.88 -1.16 6.07
N ASP A 79 -11.78 -1.18 7.07
CA ASP A 79 -12.49 0.01 7.56
C ASP A 79 -13.12 0.88 6.43
N GLY A 80 -13.51 0.24 5.31
CA GLY A 80 -14.10 0.90 4.15
C GLY A 80 -13.14 1.67 3.22
N GLN A 81 -11.83 1.65 3.47
CA GLN A 81 -10.82 2.25 2.59
C GLN A 81 -9.44 1.61 2.73
N SER A 82 -8.67 1.55 1.66
CA SER A 82 -7.30 1.07 1.74
C SER A 82 -6.36 2.07 2.45
N ARG A 83 -5.39 1.51 3.15
CA ARG A 83 -4.41 2.24 3.95
C ARG A 83 -3.01 1.79 3.57
N ILE A 84 -2.03 2.65 3.77
CA ILE A 84 -0.61 2.31 3.64
C ILE A 84 0.02 2.29 5.03
N ALA A 85 0.65 1.18 5.37
CA ALA A 85 1.25 0.93 6.68
C ALA A 85 2.77 0.83 6.55
N PHE A 86 3.48 1.46 7.49
CA PHE A 86 4.93 1.50 7.58
C PHE A 86 5.36 0.86 8.90
N TYR A 87 6.36 0.00 8.82
CA TYR A 87 6.82 -0.85 9.91
C TYR A 87 8.28 -0.58 10.22
N THR A 88 8.60 -0.63 11.50
CA THR A 88 9.98 -0.45 12.00
C THR A 88 10.82 -1.71 12.02
N GLY A 89 10.24 -2.85 11.63
CA GLY A 89 10.94 -4.10 11.47
C GLY A 89 10.69 -4.67 10.09
N LYS A 90 11.65 -5.45 9.60
CA LYS A 90 11.50 -6.26 8.39
C LYS A 90 10.31 -7.21 8.49
N ASP A 91 9.85 -7.68 7.34
CA ASP A 91 8.75 -8.63 7.20
C ASP A 91 7.44 -8.11 7.85
N CYS A 92 7.27 -6.78 7.87
CA CYS A 92 6.09 -6.09 8.40
C CYS A 92 5.86 -6.39 9.88
N THR A 93 6.94 -6.31 10.66
CA THR A 93 6.97 -6.52 12.12
C THR A 93 7.33 -5.24 12.88
N GLY A 94 7.30 -5.29 14.21
CA GLY A 94 7.67 -4.15 15.06
C GLY A 94 6.57 -3.09 15.18
N THR A 95 6.96 -1.86 15.49
CA THR A 95 6.05 -0.71 15.57
C THR A 95 5.48 -0.39 14.19
N VAL A 96 4.17 -0.15 14.12
CA VAL A 96 3.45 0.22 12.89
C VAL A 96 2.78 1.59 13.01
N ARG A 97 2.81 2.34 11.92
CA ARG A 97 1.96 3.52 11.69
C ARG A 97 1.35 3.42 10.30
N ASP A 98 0.13 3.91 10.16
CA ASP A 98 -0.60 3.76 8.92
C ASP A 98 -1.48 4.97 8.62
N TRP A 99 -1.64 5.23 7.33
CA TRP A 99 -2.36 6.37 6.79
C TRP A 99 -3.41 5.90 5.80
N ALA A 100 -4.55 6.60 5.78
CA ALA A 100 -5.52 6.39 4.72
C ALA A 100 -4.93 6.84 3.39
N ILE A 101 -5.06 6.04 2.33
CA ILE A 101 -4.47 6.38 1.03
C ILE A 101 -5.09 7.66 0.45
N LYS A 102 -6.39 7.88 0.70
CA LYS A 102 -7.16 9.07 0.28
C LYS A 102 -7.09 10.25 1.28
N GLN A 103 -6.12 10.27 2.18
CA GLN A 103 -6.10 11.25 3.28
C GLN A 103 -6.11 12.71 2.76
N PRO A 104 -7.08 13.55 3.17
CA PRO A 104 -7.22 14.92 2.66
C PRO A 104 -6.07 15.84 3.07
N LYS A 105 -5.33 15.48 4.13
CA LYS A 105 -4.15 16.21 4.61
C LYS A 105 -2.86 15.85 3.85
N GLY A 106 -2.94 14.99 2.85
CA GLY A 106 -1.80 14.55 2.06
C GLY A 106 -0.95 13.49 2.76
N TYR A 107 0.32 13.42 2.37
CA TYR A 107 1.27 12.39 2.79
C TYR A 107 2.04 12.79 4.07
N PRO A 108 2.62 11.84 4.83
CA PRO A 108 3.50 12.14 5.95
C PRO A 108 4.68 13.01 5.50
N LEU A 109 4.71 14.26 5.99
CA LEU A 109 5.76 15.24 5.68
C LEU A 109 6.98 15.09 6.59
N ASN A 110 6.83 14.51 7.78
CA ASN A 110 7.93 14.33 8.73
C ASN A 110 7.60 13.19 9.70
N PHE A 111 8.28 12.05 9.55
CA PHE A 111 8.08 10.87 10.39
C PHE A 111 8.53 11.06 11.84
N SER A 112 9.30 12.11 12.15
CA SER A 112 9.66 12.46 13.54
C SER A 112 8.42 12.77 14.37
N LEU A 113 7.36 13.30 13.76
CA LEU A 113 6.09 13.59 14.43
C LEU A 113 5.33 12.32 14.83
N ASP A 114 5.63 11.19 14.19
CA ASP A 114 4.96 9.90 14.39
C ASP A 114 5.82 8.90 15.18
N GLY A 115 7.07 9.27 15.49
CA GLY A 115 8.04 8.46 16.23
C GLY A 115 8.65 7.31 15.45
N ILE A 116 8.70 7.41 14.11
CA ILE A 116 9.26 6.37 13.21
C ILE A 116 10.30 6.92 12.22
N ASP A 117 10.81 8.12 12.47
CA ASP A 117 11.84 8.76 11.66
C ASP A 117 13.09 7.89 11.58
N ASN A 118 13.64 7.71 10.37
CA ASN A 118 14.84 6.91 10.15
C ASN A 118 14.77 5.51 10.77
N ALA A 119 13.57 4.94 10.88
CA ALA A 119 13.35 3.65 11.52
C ALA A 119 12.46 2.73 10.69
N ILE A 120 12.01 3.15 9.51
CA ILE A 120 11.13 2.34 8.66
C ILE A 120 11.98 1.30 7.91
N SER A 121 11.59 0.04 8.06
CA SER A 121 12.26 -1.11 7.45
C SER A 121 11.40 -1.83 6.42
N SER A 122 10.07 -1.73 6.50
CA SER A 122 9.17 -2.30 5.50
C SER A 122 7.85 -1.53 5.42
N PHE A 123 7.09 -1.76 4.35
CA PHE A 123 5.75 -1.20 4.19
C PHE A 123 4.80 -2.19 3.53
N MET A 124 3.50 -1.94 3.66
CA MET A 124 2.44 -2.74 3.04
C MET A 124 1.20 -1.89 2.81
N ILE A 125 0.48 -2.15 1.72
CA ILE A 125 -0.86 -1.61 1.51
C ILE A 125 -1.88 -2.55 2.13
N TRP A 126 -2.60 -2.08 3.15
CA TRP A 126 -3.77 -2.72 3.74
C TRP A 126 -5.01 -2.40 2.92
N GLN A 127 -5.34 -3.28 1.99
CA GLN A 127 -6.60 -3.22 1.24
C GLN A 127 -7.72 -3.99 1.93
N TYR A 128 -7.42 -5.16 2.50
CA TYR A 128 -8.44 -6.04 3.09
C TYR A 128 -8.27 -6.21 4.59
N ASP A 129 -7.07 -6.56 5.03
CA ASP A 129 -6.71 -6.72 6.44
C ASP A 129 -5.24 -6.33 6.68
N LYS A 130 -4.71 -6.65 7.87
CA LYS A 130 -3.31 -6.35 8.24
C LYS A 130 -2.33 -7.49 7.93
N LYS A 131 -2.77 -8.56 7.26
CA LYS A 131 -1.96 -9.75 6.98
C LYS A 131 -1.26 -9.63 5.64
N ALA A 132 0.03 -9.93 5.63
CA ALA A 132 0.78 -10.09 4.40
C ALA A 132 0.41 -11.42 3.72
N VAL A 133 0.17 -11.38 2.42
CA VAL A 133 -0.02 -12.56 1.54
C VAL A 133 1.32 -13.00 0.96
N SER A 134 2.23 -12.07 0.76
CA SER A 134 3.60 -12.28 0.26
C SER A 134 4.58 -11.31 0.92
N THR A 135 5.87 -11.62 0.80
CA THR A 135 6.96 -10.73 1.20
C THR A 135 7.95 -10.63 0.07
N THR A 136 8.35 -9.40 -0.26
CA THR A 136 9.33 -9.12 -1.31
C THR A 136 10.54 -8.41 -0.75
N LEU A 137 11.71 -8.82 -1.22
CA LEU A 137 13.03 -8.33 -0.85
C LEU A 137 13.71 -7.74 -2.11
N PRO A 138 13.54 -6.44 -2.41
CA PRO A 138 13.98 -5.82 -3.66
C PRO A 138 15.49 -5.81 -3.85
N CYS A 139 16.24 -5.88 -2.74
CA CYS A 139 17.68 -6.08 -2.77
C CYS A 139 18.13 -6.84 -1.50
N PRO A 140 19.31 -7.48 -1.51
CA PRO A 140 19.82 -8.17 -0.33
C PRO A 140 19.93 -7.24 0.88
N TRP A 141 19.55 -7.74 2.06
CA TRP A 141 19.48 -6.94 3.30
C TRP A 141 20.82 -6.32 3.71
N ASP A 142 21.92 -7.06 3.50
CA ASP A 142 23.27 -6.63 3.86
C ASP A 142 23.97 -5.84 2.73
N PHE A 143 23.23 -5.45 1.68
CA PHE A 143 23.82 -4.73 0.56
C PHE A 143 23.96 -3.24 0.87
N HIS A 144 25.18 -2.81 1.12
CA HIS A 144 25.54 -1.40 1.32
C HIS A 144 26.10 -0.83 0.02
N CYS A 145 25.27 -0.30 -0.87
CA CYS A 145 25.78 0.44 -2.02
C CYS A 145 24.85 1.55 -2.51
N CYS A 146 25.47 2.69 -2.85
CA CYS A 146 25.03 3.73 -3.78
C CYS A 146 23.70 4.48 -3.55
N LEU A 147 23.06 4.34 -2.39
CA LEU A 147 21.96 5.22 -2.01
C LEU A 147 22.54 6.50 -1.39
N GLY A 148 23.01 7.37 -2.27
CA GLY A 148 23.39 8.75 -1.97
C GLY A 148 22.18 9.68 -1.87
#